data_AF-B1T4J2-F1
#
_entry.id   AF-B1T4J2-F1
#
_cell.length_a   1.000
_cell.length_b   1.000
_cell.length_c   1.000
_cell.angle_alpha   90.00
_cell.angle_beta   90.00
_cell.angle_gamma   90.00
#
_symmetry.space_group_name_H-M   'P 1'
#
loop_
_entity.id
_entity.type
_entity.pdbx_description
1 polymer ?
#
loop_
_entity_poly.entity_id
_entity_poly.type
_entity_poly.pdbx_seq_one_letter_code
_entity_poly.pdbx_strand_id
1 'polypeptide(L)'
;MTTISTSGGEFEFAVYAPYNSSPDEPVGGRINVGVDTALWFRADRDSDNVRLVQLIRPQGQWINDRERERAANGWSLDSNSVSPWYGTNDLGVPRPSDLTPHITPQLRDWIKQSGVQTLSGAGSRRGKGYQRAWIIDTPRHMAARVGELVQVRLVTIAMDVQHSAYLGGVEWGFNLSEAGVVTVASAKLAFKMNPAGDYLQALDNWNEQAGNTLLVLPA
;
A
#
# COMPACT_ATOMS: atom_id res chain seq x y z
N MET A 1 -12.60 0.03 -11.82
CA MET A 1 -12.28 0.85 -10.63
C MET A 1 -13.28 0.46 -9.56
N THR A 2 -12.81 0.12 -8.36
CA THR A 2 -13.67 -0.34 -7.26
C THR A 2 -13.71 0.75 -6.20
N THR A 3 -14.91 1.09 -5.72
CA THR A 3 -15.10 2.05 -4.63
C THR A 3 -15.54 1.33 -3.37
N ILE A 4 -14.93 1.67 -2.23
CA ILE A 4 -15.24 1.07 -0.93
C ILE A 4 -15.46 2.19 0.08
N SER A 5 -16.66 2.27 0.65
CA SER A 5 -17.03 3.27 1.63
C SER A 5 -16.61 2.88 3.05
N THR A 6 -16.17 3.87 3.81
CA THR A 6 -15.82 3.81 5.23
C THR A 6 -16.64 4.85 5.99
N SER A 7 -16.46 4.97 7.31
CA SER A 7 -17.13 6.02 8.09
C SER A 7 -16.47 7.40 7.92
N GLY A 8 -15.20 7.46 7.49
CA GLY A 8 -14.47 8.71 7.30
C GLY A 8 -14.38 9.18 5.84
N GLY A 9 -14.88 8.39 4.89
CA GLY A 9 -14.69 8.65 3.47
C GLY A 9 -14.79 7.43 2.54
N GLU A 10 -14.31 7.60 1.32
CA GLU A 10 -14.34 6.57 0.28
C GLU A 10 -12.95 6.26 -0.26
N PHE A 11 -12.63 4.98 -0.34
CA PHE A 11 -11.49 4.50 -1.11
C PHE A 11 -11.90 4.27 -2.56
N GLU A 12 -11.02 4.66 -3.48
CA GLU A 12 -11.05 4.24 -4.88
C GLU A 12 -9.81 3.41 -5.16
N PHE A 13 -10.00 2.30 -5.88
CA PHE A 13 -8.96 1.32 -6.14
C PHE A 13 -8.84 1.03 -7.64
N ALA A 14 -7.62 1.15 -8.16
CA ALA A 14 -7.26 0.71 -9.49
C ALA A 14 -6.09 -0.28 -9.42
N VAL A 15 -6.33 -1.46 -10.00
CA VAL A 15 -5.30 -2.48 -10.26
C VAL A 15 -4.86 -2.31 -11.70
N TYR A 16 -3.55 -2.25 -11.94
CA TYR A 16 -3.04 -2.08 -13.30
C TYR A 16 -2.70 -3.42 -13.95
N ALA A 17 -1.71 -4.14 -13.41
CA ALA A 17 -1.33 -5.45 -13.94
C ALA A 17 -0.57 -6.28 -12.92
N PRO A 18 -0.81 -7.60 -12.86
CA PRO A 18 0.11 -8.52 -12.20
C PRO A 18 1.47 -8.51 -12.89
N TYR A 19 2.51 -8.76 -12.11
CA TYR A 19 3.89 -8.82 -12.56
C TYR A 19 4.51 -10.16 -12.17
N ASN A 20 5.18 -10.78 -13.13
CA ASN A 20 6.12 -11.87 -12.93
C ASN A 20 7.34 -11.55 -13.80
N SER A 21 8.54 -11.51 -13.21
CA SER A 21 9.77 -11.18 -13.91
C SER A 21 10.21 -12.22 -14.95
N SER A 22 9.79 -13.48 -14.81
CA SER A 22 10.13 -14.59 -15.70
C SER A 22 8.94 -15.57 -15.76
N PRO A 23 7.91 -15.31 -16.60
CA PRO A 23 6.71 -16.14 -16.70
C PRO A 23 6.96 -17.57 -17.17
N ASP A 24 8.05 -17.79 -17.92
CA ASP A 24 8.44 -19.09 -18.48
C ASP A 24 9.49 -19.81 -17.60
N GLU A 25 9.75 -19.29 -16.39
CA GLU A 25 10.71 -19.87 -15.47
C GLU A 25 10.28 -21.29 -15.05
N PRO A 26 11.17 -22.28 -15.10
CA PRO A 26 10.84 -23.65 -14.68
C PRO A 26 10.60 -23.73 -13.16
N VAL A 27 9.88 -24.79 -12.74
CA VAL A 27 9.64 -25.11 -11.32
C VAL A 27 10.96 -25.11 -10.53
N GLY A 28 10.95 -24.44 -9.38
CA GLY A 28 12.12 -24.24 -8.52
C GLY A 28 12.97 -23.01 -8.88
N GLY A 29 12.78 -22.44 -10.08
CA GLY A 29 13.42 -21.19 -10.50
C GLY A 29 12.92 -19.98 -9.70
N ARG A 30 13.76 -18.94 -9.64
CA ARG A 30 13.50 -17.74 -8.83
C ARG A 30 12.84 -16.66 -9.67
N ILE A 31 11.77 -16.09 -9.17
CA ILE A 31 11.02 -15.01 -9.82
C ILE A 31 10.75 -13.87 -8.84
N ASN A 32 10.57 -12.67 -9.38
CA ASN A 32 9.97 -11.56 -8.66
C ASN A 32 8.53 -11.40 -9.10
N VAL A 33 7.63 -11.28 -8.14
CA VAL A 33 6.19 -11.14 -8.37
C VAL A 33 5.64 -9.89 -7.71
N GLY A 34 4.47 -9.46 -8.16
CA GLY A 34 3.84 -8.25 -7.64
C GLY A 34 2.58 -7.86 -8.37
N VAL A 35 1.97 -6.76 -7.93
CA VAL A 35 0.84 -6.11 -8.60
C VAL A 35 0.98 -4.61 -8.47
N ASP A 36 0.98 -3.91 -9.60
CA ASP A 36 0.93 -2.44 -9.58
C ASP A 36 -0.46 -1.96 -9.19
N THR A 37 -0.51 -1.02 -8.25
CA THR A 37 -1.77 -0.46 -7.77
C THR A 37 -1.74 1.05 -7.64
N ALA A 38 -2.95 1.61 -7.70
CA ALA A 38 -3.24 2.96 -7.27
C ALA A 38 -4.43 2.94 -6.33
N LEU A 39 -4.27 3.65 -5.21
CA LEU A 39 -5.29 3.85 -4.21
C LEU A 39 -5.51 5.34 -4.02
N TRP A 40 -6.76 5.74 -3.94
CA TRP A 40 -7.14 7.08 -3.53
C TRP A 40 -8.09 7.02 -2.36
N PHE A 41 -8.11 8.10 -1.58
CA PHE A 41 -9.07 8.29 -0.52
C PHE A 41 -9.68 9.68 -0.54
N ARG A 42 -11.00 9.68 -0.41
CA ARG A 42 -11.87 10.86 -0.28
C ARG A 42 -12.34 11.01 1.14
N ALA A 43 -11.88 12.03 1.86
CA ALA A 43 -12.44 12.34 3.17
C ALA A 43 -13.83 12.97 3.06
N ASP A 44 -14.74 12.54 3.94
CA ASP A 44 -16.10 13.07 4.03
C ASP A 44 -16.20 14.30 4.94
N ARG A 45 -15.18 14.54 5.75
CA ARG A 45 -15.06 15.70 6.65
C ARG A 45 -13.95 16.65 6.21
N ASP A 46 -14.03 17.87 6.70
CA ASP A 46 -12.97 18.86 6.49
C ASP A 46 -11.70 18.41 7.21
N SER A 47 -10.62 18.33 6.46
CA SER A 47 -9.27 18.00 6.94
C SER A 47 -8.27 18.55 5.96
N ASP A 48 -7.26 19.23 6.47
CA ASP A 48 -6.19 19.80 5.66
C ASP A 48 -5.07 18.80 5.38
N ASN A 49 -5.12 17.63 6.02
CA ASN A 49 -3.96 16.75 6.08
C ASN A 49 -4.36 15.27 6.18
N VAL A 50 -4.93 14.74 5.10
CA VAL A 50 -5.23 13.31 4.98
C VAL A 50 -4.02 12.58 4.40
N ARG A 51 -3.68 11.43 4.98
CA ARG A 51 -2.60 10.56 4.54
C ARG A 51 -3.07 9.11 4.44
N LEU A 52 -2.34 8.34 3.64
CA LEU A 52 -2.52 6.91 3.53
C LEU A 52 -1.29 6.20 4.11
N VAL A 53 -1.54 5.16 4.89
CA VAL A 53 -0.55 4.21 5.40
C VAL A 53 -0.89 2.85 4.83
N GLN A 54 0.10 2.09 4.40
CA GLN A 54 -0.05 0.75 3.91
C GLN A 54 0.72 -0.24 4.79
N LEU A 55 0.16 -1.41 5.01
CA LEU A 55 0.81 -2.51 5.70
C LEU A 55 0.76 -3.72 4.77
N ILE A 56 1.79 -4.56 4.84
CA ILE A 56 1.95 -5.79 4.08
C ILE A 56 2.08 -6.97 5.04
N ARG A 57 1.43 -8.07 4.66
CA ARG A 57 1.54 -9.38 5.30
C ARG A 57 1.75 -10.44 4.23
N PRO A 58 3.02 -10.77 3.93
CA PRO A 58 3.35 -11.89 3.07
C PRO A 58 3.08 -13.22 3.81
N GLN A 59 2.63 -14.24 3.08
CA GLN A 59 2.34 -15.59 3.56
C GLN A 59 2.81 -16.62 2.52
N GLY A 60 3.35 -17.75 2.98
CA GLY A 60 3.94 -18.76 2.11
C GLY A 60 5.45 -18.86 2.29
N GLN A 61 6.10 -19.62 1.41
CA GLN A 61 7.56 -19.76 1.40
C GLN A 61 8.18 -18.59 0.62
N TRP A 62 9.11 -17.89 1.28
CA TRP A 62 9.77 -16.70 0.73
C TRP A 62 11.28 -16.92 0.62
N ILE A 63 11.87 -16.36 -0.43
CA ILE A 63 13.28 -16.59 -0.76
C ILE A 63 14.22 -15.75 0.11
N ASN A 64 13.83 -14.54 0.51
CA ASN A 64 14.73 -13.65 1.26
C ASN A 64 14.34 -13.59 2.75
N ASP A 65 15.35 -13.40 3.61
CA ASP A 65 15.18 -13.42 5.06
C ASP A 65 14.35 -12.23 5.55
N ARG A 66 14.43 -11.09 4.86
CA ARG A 66 13.66 -9.88 5.19
C ARG A 66 12.14 -10.08 5.05
N GLU A 67 11.67 -10.62 3.93
CA GLU A 67 10.25 -10.91 3.72
C GLU A 67 9.79 -12.07 4.62
N ARG A 68 10.69 -13.00 4.94
CA ARG A 68 10.43 -14.06 5.92
C ARG A 68 10.26 -13.51 7.34
N GLU A 69 11.11 -12.58 7.77
CA GLU A 69 10.99 -11.88 9.05
C GLU A 69 9.72 -11.04 9.12
N ARG A 70 9.37 -10.32 8.03
CA ARG A 70 8.09 -9.62 7.89
C ARG A 70 6.91 -10.58 8.04
N ALA A 71 6.94 -11.72 7.34
CA ALA A 71 5.89 -12.74 7.42
C ALA A 71 5.75 -13.32 8.83
N ALA A 72 6.86 -13.55 9.53
CA ALA A 72 6.87 -14.08 10.91
C ALA A 72 6.26 -13.09 11.91
N ASN A 73 6.42 -11.80 11.69
CA ASN A 73 5.90 -10.74 12.56
C ASN A 73 4.47 -10.30 12.19
N GLY A 74 3.83 -10.96 11.22
CA GLY A 74 2.44 -10.67 10.83
C GLY A 74 2.34 -9.49 9.86
N TRP A 75 1.55 -8.48 10.22
CA TRP A 75 1.44 -7.25 9.43
C TRP A 75 2.61 -6.32 9.74
N SER A 76 3.22 -5.75 8.70
CA SER A 76 4.35 -4.84 8.80
C SER A 76 4.19 -3.69 7.81
N LEU A 77 4.92 -2.58 7.96
CA LEU A 77 4.92 -1.56 6.90
C LEU A 77 5.48 -2.12 5.60
N ASP A 78 4.80 -1.80 4.50
CA ASP A 78 5.31 -2.03 3.16
C ASP A 78 6.48 -1.04 2.89
N SER A 79 7.66 -1.56 2.57
CA SER A 79 8.93 -0.84 2.31
C SER A 79 9.77 -0.30 3.50
N ASN A 80 10.90 0.31 3.12
CA ASN A 80 12.14 0.58 3.86
C ASN A 80 12.20 2.02 4.38
N SER A 81 11.03 2.66 4.53
CA SER A 81 10.89 4.11 4.67
C SER A 81 10.99 4.55 6.13
N VAL A 82 11.67 5.68 6.34
CA VAL A 82 11.78 6.38 7.63
C VAL A 82 10.44 7.05 8.03
N SER A 83 9.46 7.08 7.12
CA SER A 83 8.14 7.71 7.29
C SER A 83 7.01 6.70 7.03
N PRO A 84 5.94 6.68 7.86
CA PRO A 84 4.75 5.83 7.65
C PRO A 84 3.87 6.38 6.53
N TRP A 85 4.08 7.67 6.21
CA TRP A 85 3.48 8.34 5.09
C TRP A 85 4.28 7.92 3.89
N TYR A 86 3.77 6.93 3.19
CA TYR A 86 4.28 6.50 1.89
C TYR A 86 4.67 7.72 1.08
N GLY A 87 5.82 7.73 0.41
CA GLY A 87 6.14 8.73 -0.62
C GLY A 87 6.03 10.22 -0.27
N THR A 88 6.38 10.68 0.93
CA THR A 88 7.02 12.00 0.98
C THR A 88 8.35 11.85 0.26
N ASN A 89 8.60 12.73 -0.70
CA ASN A 89 9.78 12.75 -1.55
C ASN A 89 11.07 12.97 -0.72
N ASP A 90 11.54 11.94 -0.04
CA ASP A 90 12.87 11.96 0.62
C ASP A 90 13.98 11.65 -0.41
N LEU A 91 13.64 11.37 -1.67
CA LEU A 91 14.59 11.04 -2.74
C LEU A 91 15.05 12.25 -3.57
N GLY A 92 14.54 13.46 -3.31
CA GLY A 92 14.91 14.67 -4.05
C GLY A 92 14.57 14.66 -5.54
N VAL A 93 13.76 13.71 -6.02
CA VAL A 93 13.43 13.56 -7.44
C VAL A 93 12.31 14.56 -7.79
N PRO A 94 12.44 15.37 -8.86
CA PRO A 94 11.38 16.26 -9.30
C PRO A 94 10.08 15.51 -9.56
N ARG A 95 9.02 15.90 -8.86
CA ARG A 95 7.67 15.38 -9.09
C ARG A 95 7.20 15.82 -10.49
N PRO A 96 6.60 14.94 -11.32
CA PRO A 96 5.81 15.39 -12.45
C PRO A 96 4.73 16.38 -11.96
N SER A 97 4.53 17.50 -12.65
CA SER A 97 3.57 18.54 -12.23
C SER A 97 2.12 18.06 -12.18
N ASP A 98 1.80 16.98 -12.90
CA ASP A 98 0.43 16.59 -13.25
C ASP A 98 -0.07 15.34 -12.49
N LEU A 99 0.42 15.06 -11.28
CA LEU A 99 -0.03 13.91 -10.47
C LEU A 99 -1.47 14.04 -9.91
N THR A 100 -2.25 15.00 -10.40
CA THR A 100 -3.70 15.06 -10.21
C THR A 100 -4.37 13.88 -10.92
N PRO A 101 -5.56 13.46 -10.47
CA PRO A 101 -5.86 12.12 -9.94
C PRO A 101 -5.98 10.98 -10.98
N HIS A 102 -5.53 11.17 -12.21
CA HIS A 102 -5.54 10.14 -13.25
C HIS A 102 -4.14 9.57 -13.36
N ILE A 103 -3.88 8.51 -12.61
CA ILE A 103 -2.64 7.76 -12.77
C ILE A 103 -2.70 7.09 -14.15
N THR A 104 -1.96 7.67 -15.08
CA THR A 104 -1.91 7.26 -16.46
C THR A 104 -0.89 6.14 -16.66
N PRO A 105 -0.98 5.35 -17.74
CA PRO A 105 0.09 4.44 -18.14
C PRO A 105 1.47 5.12 -18.17
N GLN A 106 1.53 6.42 -18.53
CA GLN A 106 2.76 7.22 -18.57
C GLN A 106 3.37 7.42 -17.18
N LEU A 107 2.56 7.75 -16.16
CA LEU A 107 3.05 7.87 -14.79
C LEU A 107 3.56 6.53 -14.27
N ARG A 108 2.83 5.45 -14.54
CA ARG A 108 3.27 4.09 -14.20
C ARG A 108 4.61 3.77 -14.85
N ASP A 109 4.78 4.08 -16.13
CA ASP A 109 6.02 3.77 -16.86
C ASP A 109 7.19 4.68 -16.40
N TRP A 110 6.91 5.91 -15.97
CA TRP A 110 7.90 6.76 -15.29
C TRP A 110 8.34 6.20 -13.93
N ILE A 111 7.41 5.71 -13.10
CA ILE A 111 7.73 5.05 -11.81
C ILE A 111 8.68 3.87 -12.06
N LYS A 112 8.37 3.04 -13.07
CA LYS A 112 9.26 1.93 -13.48
C LYS A 112 10.65 2.39 -13.87
N GLN A 113 10.76 3.46 -14.67
CA GLN A 113 12.04 3.94 -15.20
C GLN A 113 12.88 4.66 -14.13
N SER A 114 12.23 5.31 -13.17
CA SER A 114 12.90 6.09 -12.12
C SER A 114 13.44 5.24 -10.96
N GLY A 115 13.09 3.95 -10.89
CA GLY A 115 13.46 3.09 -9.76
C GLY A 115 12.73 3.42 -8.45
N VAL A 116 11.73 4.30 -8.51
CA VAL A 116 10.87 4.62 -7.37
C VAL A 116 9.89 3.47 -7.17
N GLN A 117 9.86 2.88 -5.97
CA GLN A 117 8.97 1.74 -5.69
C GLN A 117 7.55 2.19 -5.32
N THR A 118 7.44 3.34 -4.66
CA THR A 118 6.15 3.84 -4.16
C THR A 118 6.13 5.37 -4.15
N LEU A 119 4.98 5.96 -4.49
CA LEU A 119 4.71 7.40 -4.40
C LEU A 119 3.43 7.63 -3.61
N SER A 120 3.32 8.78 -2.93
CA SER A 120 2.05 9.19 -2.36
C SER A 120 1.81 10.70 -2.44
N GLY A 121 0.59 11.10 -2.12
CA GLY A 121 0.19 12.48 -1.95
C GLY A 121 -0.76 12.66 -0.79
N ALA A 122 -0.58 13.79 -0.12
CA ALA A 122 -1.52 14.38 0.81
C ALA A 122 -2.88 14.62 0.17
N GLY A 123 -3.95 14.28 0.88
CA GLY A 123 -5.30 14.76 0.60
C GLY A 123 -5.66 15.95 1.48
N SER A 124 -6.61 16.75 1.00
CA SER A 124 -7.24 17.81 1.79
C SER A 124 -8.67 18.06 1.34
N ARG A 125 -9.50 18.53 2.25
CA ARG A 125 -10.85 19.02 2.01
C ARG A 125 -11.02 20.34 2.76
N ARG A 126 -11.06 21.44 2.01
CA ARG A 126 -11.29 22.81 2.50
C ARG A 126 -12.49 23.42 1.79
N GLY A 127 -13.60 23.61 2.50
CA GLY A 127 -14.80 24.23 1.91
C GLY A 127 -15.29 23.48 0.65
N LYS A 128 -15.35 24.17 -0.52
CA LYS A 128 -15.75 23.56 -1.82
C LYS A 128 -14.58 22.98 -2.64
N GLY A 129 -13.34 23.04 -2.15
CA GLY A 129 -12.15 22.53 -2.82
C GLY A 129 -11.69 21.18 -2.24
N TYR A 130 -11.37 20.22 -3.12
CA TYR A 130 -11.16 18.83 -2.76
C TYR A 130 -9.92 18.22 -3.44
N GLN A 131 -9.05 17.60 -2.64
CA GLN A 131 -7.89 16.84 -3.09
C GLN A 131 -7.87 15.46 -2.41
N ARG A 132 -7.80 14.40 -3.23
CA ARG A 132 -7.64 13.01 -2.77
C ARG A 132 -6.28 12.79 -2.14
N ALA A 133 -6.24 12.08 -1.01
CA ALA A 133 -5.02 11.39 -0.61
C ALA A 133 -4.80 10.21 -1.56
N TRP A 134 -3.56 9.86 -1.87
CA TRP A 134 -3.29 8.78 -2.82
C TRP A 134 -1.98 8.07 -2.56
N ILE A 135 -1.91 6.80 -2.95
CA ILE A 135 -0.70 5.96 -3.01
C ILE A 135 -0.66 5.31 -4.40
N ILE A 136 0.54 5.30 -4.99
CA ILE A 136 0.87 4.47 -6.15
C ILE A 136 1.97 3.54 -5.71
N ASP A 137 1.69 2.25 -5.74
CA ASP A 137 2.62 1.26 -5.26
C ASP A 137 2.90 0.22 -6.33
N THR A 138 4.17 -0.12 -6.48
CA THR A 138 4.67 -1.09 -7.46
C THR A 138 5.50 -2.16 -6.75
N PRO A 139 4.88 -3.00 -5.89
CA PRO A 139 5.56 -4.03 -5.11
C PRO A 139 5.97 -5.20 -6.02
N ARG A 140 6.87 -4.95 -6.98
CA ARG A 140 7.37 -5.86 -8.02
C ARG A 140 8.62 -6.64 -7.59
N HIS A 141 8.95 -6.59 -6.31
CA HIS A 141 10.24 -7.05 -5.77
C HIS A 141 10.08 -8.20 -4.77
N MET A 142 8.89 -8.80 -4.71
CA MET A 142 8.62 -9.91 -3.81
C MET A 142 9.20 -11.19 -4.42
N ALA A 143 10.28 -11.68 -3.84
CA ALA A 143 11.05 -12.81 -4.37
C ALA A 143 10.43 -14.16 -3.97
N ALA A 144 9.97 -14.94 -4.95
CA ALA A 144 9.31 -16.24 -4.77
C ALA A 144 9.87 -17.30 -5.74
N ARG A 145 9.55 -18.58 -5.51
CA ARG A 145 9.88 -19.66 -6.46
C ARG A 145 8.67 -20.12 -7.24
N VAL A 146 8.88 -20.52 -8.49
CA VAL A 146 7.88 -21.29 -9.22
C VAL A 146 7.69 -22.64 -8.53
N GLY A 147 6.45 -23.08 -8.37
CA GLY A 147 6.07 -24.27 -7.61
C GLY A 147 5.69 -24.00 -6.15
N GLU A 148 5.78 -22.76 -5.67
CA GLU A 148 5.37 -22.38 -4.32
C GLU A 148 4.07 -21.56 -4.34
N LEU A 149 3.20 -21.83 -3.37
CA LEU A 149 2.03 -20.99 -3.11
C LEU A 149 2.44 -19.83 -2.21
N VAL A 150 2.17 -18.62 -2.70
CA VAL A 150 2.44 -17.39 -1.97
C VAL A 150 1.20 -16.50 -2.00
N GLN A 151 0.85 -15.95 -0.85
CA GLN A 151 -0.22 -14.97 -0.72
C GLN A 151 0.37 -13.71 -0.10
N VAL A 152 0.12 -12.57 -0.74
CA VAL A 152 0.45 -11.26 -0.19
C VAL A 152 -0.85 -10.53 0.09
N ARG A 153 -1.03 -10.12 1.33
CA ARG A 153 -2.12 -9.26 1.74
C ARG A 153 -1.56 -7.88 2.07
N LEU A 154 -2.27 -6.85 1.64
CA LEU A 154 -1.97 -5.46 1.93
C LEU A 154 -3.21 -4.82 2.56
N VAL A 155 -3.03 -3.96 3.55
CA VAL A 155 -4.09 -3.07 4.03
C VAL A 155 -3.65 -1.64 3.85
N THR A 156 -4.52 -0.80 3.31
CA THR A 156 -4.30 0.63 3.20
C THR A 156 -5.28 1.35 4.12
N ILE A 157 -4.76 2.21 4.97
CA ILE A 157 -5.43 2.90 6.07
C ILE A 157 -5.39 4.39 5.79
N ALA A 158 -6.56 5.03 5.82
CA ALA A 158 -6.68 6.48 5.68
C ALA A 158 -6.69 7.13 7.05
N MET A 159 -5.94 8.21 7.18
CA MET A 159 -5.73 8.92 8.43
C MET A 159 -5.83 10.42 8.23
N ASP A 160 -6.50 11.06 9.16
CA ASP A 160 -6.53 12.51 9.31
C ASP A 160 -5.46 12.91 10.31
N VAL A 161 -4.32 13.37 9.79
CA VAL A 161 -3.16 13.71 10.61
C VAL A 161 -3.40 14.98 11.42
N GLN A 162 -4.18 15.92 10.87
CA GLN A 162 -4.52 17.16 11.56
C GLN A 162 -5.34 16.88 12.83
N HIS A 163 -6.31 15.98 12.73
CA HIS A 163 -7.21 15.65 13.83
C HIS A 163 -6.84 14.37 14.58
N SER A 164 -5.69 13.75 14.25
CA SER A 164 -5.23 12.52 14.88
C SER A 164 -6.33 11.44 14.93
N ALA A 165 -6.91 11.11 13.77
CA ALA A 165 -8.03 10.17 13.69
C ALA A 165 -7.97 9.26 12.46
N TYR A 166 -8.32 7.99 12.65
CA TYR A 166 -8.51 7.04 11.56
C TYR A 166 -9.80 7.34 10.79
N LEU A 167 -9.74 7.18 9.47
CA LEU A 167 -10.87 7.40 8.57
C LEU A 167 -11.44 6.09 8.02
N GLY A 168 -10.69 4.99 8.14
CA GLY A 168 -11.06 3.65 7.70
C GLY A 168 -9.92 2.95 6.96
N GLY A 169 -10.14 1.69 6.55
CA GLY A 169 -9.11 0.92 5.85
C GLY A 169 -9.68 -0.14 4.91
N VAL A 170 -8.91 -0.44 3.87
CA VAL A 170 -9.23 -1.44 2.84
C VAL A 170 -8.12 -2.48 2.74
N GLU A 171 -8.50 -3.75 2.65
CA GLU A 171 -7.57 -4.86 2.39
C GLU A 171 -7.62 -5.23 0.91
N TRP A 172 -6.45 -5.46 0.33
CA TRP A 172 -6.27 -5.98 -1.02
C TRP A 172 -5.05 -6.91 -1.05
N GLY A 173 -4.69 -7.46 -2.21
CA GLY A 173 -3.48 -8.26 -2.31
C GLY A 173 -3.36 -9.02 -3.61
N PHE A 174 -2.52 -10.05 -3.61
CA PHE A 174 -2.35 -10.96 -4.72
C PHE A 174 -1.89 -12.34 -4.27
N ASN A 175 -2.11 -13.32 -5.14
CA ASN A 175 -1.65 -14.69 -4.94
C ASN A 175 -0.75 -15.11 -6.10
N LEU A 176 0.30 -15.85 -5.78
CA LEU A 176 1.10 -16.63 -6.72
C LEU A 176 0.65 -18.08 -6.63
N SER A 177 0.27 -18.64 -7.77
CA SER A 177 0.02 -20.08 -7.90
C SER A 177 1.32 -20.86 -8.13
N GLU A 178 1.30 -22.17 -7.90
CA GLU A 178 2.43 -23.07 -8.19
C GLU A 178 2.90 -22.98 -9.65
N ALA A 179 1.98 -22.65 -10.57
CA ALA A 179 2.28 -22.47 -11.99
C ALA A 179 2.98 -21.14 -12.32
N GLY A 180 3.37 -20.34 -11.32
CA GLY A 180 3.99 -19.02 -11.55
C GLY A 180 3.01 -17.92 -11.96
N VAL A 181 1.70 -18.19 -11.94
CA VAL A 181 0.67 -17.22 -12.31
C VAL A 181 0.31 -16.34 -11.12
N VAL A 182 0.36 -15.02 -11.31
CA VAL A 182 -0.03 -14.02 -10.31
C VAL A 182 -1.47 -13.57 -10.55
N THR A 183 -2.30 -13.64 -9.51
CA THR A 183 -3.71 -13.26 -9.52
C THR A 183 -3.99 -12.21 -8.48
N VAL A 184 -4.73 -11.17 -8.85
CA VAL A 184 -5.04 -10.07 -7.93
C VAL A 184 -6.24 -10.42 -7.07
N ALA A 185 -6.12 -10.27 -5.76
CA ALA A 185 -7.23 -10.43 -4.83
C ALA A 185 -8.10 -9.17 -4.85
N SER A 186 -9.42 -9.35 -4.88
CA SER A 186 -10.36 -8.22 -4.86
C SER A 186 -10.21 -7.41 -3.59
N ALA A 187 -10.16 -6.08 -3.74
CA ALA A 187 -10.17 -5.18 -2.59
C ALA A 187 -11.49 -5.28 -1.83
N LYS A 188 -11.41 -5.24 -0.49
CA LYS A 188 -12.54 -5.32 0.43
C LYS A 188 -12.34 -4.37 1.61
N LEU A 189 -13.43 -4.06 2.31
CA LEU A 189 -13.35 -3.29 3.55
C LEU A 189 -12.57 -4.09 4.61
N ALA A 190 -11.54 -3.48 5.20
CA ALA A 190 -10.86 -4.02 6.37
C ALA A 190 -11.56 -3.56 7.65
N PHE A 191 -11.79 -2.25 7.78
CA PHE A 191 -12.51 -1.66 8.91
C PHE A 191 -13.12 -0.31 8.53
N LYS A 192 -14.24 0.04 9.19
CA LYS A 192 -14.99 1.26 8.87
C LYS A 192 -14.38 2.54 9.41
N MET A 193 -13.71 2.50 10.56
CA MET A 193 -13.15 3.70 11.18
C MET A 193 -11.85 3.36 11.89
N ASN A 194 -11.93 2.67 13.03
CA ASN A 194 -10.76 2.31 13.82
C ASN A 194 -10.22 0.93 13.41
N PRO A 195 -8.89 0.77 13.29
CA PRO A 195 -8.26 -0.53 13.14
C PRO A 195 -8.47 -1.37 14.41
N ALA A 196 -8.48 -2.69 14.24
CA ALA A 196 -8.62 -3.64 15.34
C ALA A 196 -7.75 -4.88 15.08
N GLY A 197 -7.50 -5.67 16.12
CA GLY A 197 -6.72 -6.90 16.03
C GLY A 197 -5.31 -6.66 15.50
N ASP A 198 -4.84 -7.56 14.63
CA ASP A 198 -3.48 -7.54 14.08
C ASP A 198 -3.12 -6.21 13.38
N TYR A 199 -4.09 -5.46 12.84
CA TYR A 199 -3.81 -4.17 12.20
C TYR A 199 -3.39 -3.10 13.20
N LEU A 200 -4.04 -3.05 14.37
CA LEU A 200 -3.70 -2.10 15.42
C LEU A 200 -2.31 -2.42 15.98
N GLN A 201 -2.04 -3.70 16.26
CA GLN A 201 -0.74 -4.14 16.75
C GLN A 201 0.41 -3.81 15.78
N ALA A 202 0.19 -3.92 14.47
CA ALA A 202 1.19 -3.55 13.47
C ALA A 202 1.48 -2.04 13.45
N LEU A 203 0.46 -1.20 13.67
CA LEU A 203 0.63 0.25 13.79
C LEU A 203 1.36 0.62 15.09
N ASP A 204 1.04 -0.05 16.20
CA ASP A 204 1.69 0.16 17.50
C ASP A 204 3.18 -0.21 17.44
N ASN A 205 3.49 -1.41 16.92
CA ASN A 205 4.88 -1.86 16.73
C ASN A 205 5.69 -0.86 15.88
N TRP A 206 5.05 -0.24 14.88
CA TRP A 206 5.71 0.78 14.09
C TRP A 206 5.94 2.09 14.85
N ASN A 207 4.93 2.59 15.58
CA ASN A 207 5.07 3.80 16.41
C ASN A 207 6.27 3.69 17.35
N GLU A 208 6.45 2.52 17.96
CA GLU A 208 7.59 2.21 18.82
C GLU A 208 8.92 2.23 18.06
N GLN A 209 8.99 1.62 16.86
CA GLN A 209 10.21 1.53 16.06
C GLN A 209 10.65 2.87 15.44
N ALA A 210 9.69 3.73 15.07
CA ALA A 210 9.97 5.00 14.42
C ALA A 210 10.41 6.10 15.40
N GLY A 211 10.42 5.83 16.71
CA GLY A 211 10.66 6.85 17.74
C GLY A 211 9.68 8.03 17.66
N ASN A 212 8.58 7.84 16.94
CA ASN A 212 7.65 8.87 16.52
C ASN A 212 6.28 8.60 17.15
N THR A 213 5.77 9.56 17.91
CA THR A 213 4.43 9.58 18.51
C THR A 213 3.29 9.73 17.46
N LEU A 214 3.59 9.56 16.17
CA LEU A 214 2.75 10.02 15.06
C LEU A 214 1.38 9.31 14.94
N LEU A 215 1.22 8.09 15.47
CA LEU A 215 -0.05 7.35 15.45
C LEU A 215 -0.53 6.95 16.84
N VAL A 216 -0.16 7.68 17.90
CA VAL A 216 -0.86 7.55 19.19
C VAL A 216 -2.15 8.36 19.07
N LEU A 217 -3.17 7.75 18.45
CA LEU A 217 -4.50 8.33 18.44
C LEU A 217 -5.18 7.99 19.77
N PRO A 218 -5.89 8.93 20.41
CA PRO A 218 -6.64 8.61 21.64
C PRO A 218 -7.67 7.53 21.33
N ALA A 219 -7.75 6.56 22.26
CA ALA A 219 -8.66 5.41 22.21
C ALA A 219 -10.15 5.79 22.11
#